data_AF-A0A962Z6Z0-F1
#
_entry.id   AF-A0A962Z6Z0-F1
#
_cell.length_a   1.000
_cell.length_b   1.000
_cell.length_c   1.000
_cell.angle_alpha   90.00
_cell.angle_beta   90.00
_cell.angle_gamma   90.00
#
_symmetry.space_group_name_H-M   'P 1'
#
loop_
_entity.id
_entity.type
_entity.pdbx_description
1 polymer ?
#
loop_
_entity_poly.entity_id
_entity_poly.type
_entity_poly.pdbx_seq_one_letter_code
_entity_poly.pdbx_strand_id
1 'polypeptide(L)' 'MGKLRLGINVDHVATVRNARGGDNPCPVRAALMVREAGGDGITAHLR' A
#
# COMPACT_ATOMS: atom_id res chain seq x y z
N MET A 1 -14.42 -2.34 -24.55
CA MET A 1 -13.15 -2.20 -23.81
C MET A 1 -13.45 -2.39 -22.33
N GLY A 2 -12.73 -3.26 -21.61
CA GLY A 2 -12.97 -3.47 -20.17
C GLY A 2 -12.52 -2.27 -19.32
N LYS A 3 -13.07 -2.13 -18.10
CA LYS A 3 -12.63 -1.11 -17.14
C LYS A 3 -11.14 -1.28 -16.83
N LEU A 4 -10.36 -0.20 -16.96
CA LEU A 4 -8.95 -0.18 -16.53
C LEU A 4 -8.88 -0.28 -15.00
N ARG A 5 -7.95 -1.09 -14.48
CA ARG A 5 -7.74 -1.30 -13.04
C ARG A 5 -6.47 -0.62 -12.57
N LEU A 6 -6.52 0.00 -11.39
CA LEU A 6 -5.37 0.59 -10.71
C LEU A 6 -4.93 -0.30 -9.53
N GLY A 7 -3.72 -0.86 -9.62
CA GLY A 7 -3.04 -1.50 -8.49
C GLY A 7 -2.07 -0.52 -7.83
N ILE A 8 -2.09 -0.44 -6.49
CA ILE A 8 -1.21 0.47 -5.73
C ILE A 8 -0.18 -0.34 -4.95
N ASN A 9 1.09 -0.02 -5.15
CA ASN A 9 2.20 -0.61 -4.40
C ASN A 9 2.40 0.10 -3.05
N VAL A 10 2.50 -0.65 -1.95
CA VAL A 10 2.67 -0.11 -0.58
C VAL A 10 4.05 -0.33 0.03
N ASP A 11 5.03 -0.83 -0.74
CA ASP A 11 6.37 -1.21 -0.25
C ASP A 11 7.13 0.00 0.34
N HIS A 12 6.93 1.19 -0.22
CA HIS A 12 7.58 2.40 0.28
C HIS A 12 7.01 2.91 1.61
N VAL A 13 5.77 2.56 1.95
CA VAL A 13 5.25 2.79 3.31
C VAL A 13 6.09 2.00 4.32
N ALA A 14 6.39 0.75 4.01
CA ALA A 14 7.25 -0.09 4.86
C ALA A 14 8.70 0.42 4.90
N THR A 15 9.20 1.00 3.79
CA THR A 15 10.54 1.61 3.75
C THR A 15 10.66 2.74 4.76
N VAL A 16 9.70 3.67 4.79
CA VAL A 16 9.69 4.80 5.76
C VAL A 16 9.55 4.29 7.19
N ARG A 17 8.65 3.31 7.42
CA ARG A 17 8.47 2.68 8.73
C ARG A 17 9.76 2.08 9.26
N ASN A 18 10.40 1.25 8.44
CA ASN A 18 11.61 0.52 8.83
C ASN A 18 12.77 1.48 9.11
N ALA A 19 12.89 2.59 8.37
CA ALA A 19 13.88 3.63 8.63
C ALA A 19 13.69 4.33 9.99
N ARG A 20 12.46 4.37 10.53
CA ARG A 20 12.12 4.98 11.82
C ARG A 20 12.19 4.02 13.00
N GLY A 21 12.13 2.70 12.76
CA GLY A 21 12.19 1.69 13.82
C GLY A 21 10.94 1.61 14.72
N GLY A 22 9.78 2.09 14.25
CA GLY A 22 8.50 2.00 14.96
C GLY A 22 7.36 1.54 14.07
N ASP A 23 6.12 1.59 14.57
CA ASP A 23 4.94 1.05 13.84
C ASP A 23 4.33 1.99 12.79
N ASN A 24 4.79 3.25 12.74
CA ASN A 24 4.22 4.29 11.87
C ASN A 24 5.22 4.79 10.81
N PRO A 25 4.84 4.82 9.53
CA PRO A 25 3.52 4.46 8.98
C PRO A 25 3.28 2.95 8.87
N CYS A 26 2.02 2.52 9.03
CA CYS A 26 1.63 1.12 8.90
C CYS A 26 1.22 0.78 7.45
N PRO A 27 1.91 -0.13 6.74
CA PRO A 27 1.57 -0.52 5.36
C PRO A 27 0.18 -1.13 5.23
N VAL A 28 -0.29 -1.88 6.24
CA VAL A 28 -1.65 -2.44 6.27
C VAL A 28 -2.67 -1.32 6.30
N ARG A 29 -2.45 -0.28 7.12
CA ARG A 29 -3.34 0.88 7.17
C ARG A 29 -3.36 1.64 5.85
N ALA A 30 -2.21 1.78 5.17
CA ALA A 30 -2.16 2.37 3.83
C ALA A 30 -2.96 1.55 2.80
N ALA A 31 -2.85 0.21 2.84
CA ALA A 31 -3.65 -0.67 1.97
C ALA A 31 -5.16 -0.51 2.20
N LEU A 32 -5.60 -0.35 3.45
CA LEU A 32 -7.01 -0.08 3.76
C LEU A 32 -7.47 1.27 3.21
N MET A 33 -6.65 2.33 3.32
CA MET A 33 -6.96 3.64 2.74
C MET A 33 -7.09 3.57 1.22
N VAL A 34 -6.24 2.80 0.53
CA VAL A 34 -6.34 2.60 -0.92
C VAL A 34 -7.68 1.98 -1.30
N ARG A 35 -8.12 0.96 -0.55
CA ARG A 35 -9.43 0.32 -0.77
C ARG A 35 -10.57 1.31 -0.57
N GLU A 36 -10.52 2.13 0.49
CA GLU A 36 -11.52 3.17 0.77
C GLU A 36 -11.54 4.26 -0.30
N ALA A 37 -10.39 4.58 -0.90
CA ALA A 37 -10.25 5.53 -1.99
C ALA A 37 -10.65 4.98 -3.38
N GLY A 38 -11.09 3.72 -3.46
CA GLY A 38 -11.54 3.10 -4.71
C GLY A 38 -10.44 2.46 -5.57
N GLY A 39 -9.27 2.17 -5.00
CA GLY A 39 -8.23 1.40 -5.68
C GLY A 39 -8.69 -0.03 -5.98
N ASP A 40 -8.36 -0.56 -7.16
CA ASP A 40 -8.83 -1.87 -7.62
C ASP A 40 -7.97 -3.03 -7.08
N GLY A 41 -6.77 -2.75 -6.54
CA GLY A 41 -5.88 -3.77 -5.95
C GLY A 41 -4.68 -3.19 -5.20
N ILE A 42 -4.04 -4.04 -4.39
CA ILE A 42 -2.82 -3.73 -3.63
C ILE A 42 -1.70 -4.64 -4.09
N THR A 43 -0.51 -4.07 -4.27
CA THR A 43 0.73 -4.80 -4.54
C THR A 43 1.68 -4.64 -3.37
N ALA A 44 2.23 -5.76 -2.90
CA ALA A 44 3.30 -5.78 -1.90
C ALA A 44 4.33 -6.84 -2.30
N HIS A 45 5.60 -6.50 -2.20
CA HIS A 45 6.70 -7.43 -2.47
C HIS A 45 7.42 -7.77 -1.17
N LEU A 46 7.19 -8.98 -0.67
CA LEU A 46 7.96 -9.52 0.44
C LEU A 46 9.37 -9.87 -0.06
N ARG A 47 10.39 -9.39 0.65
CA ARG A 47 11.80 -9.73 0.40
C ARG A 47 12.29 -10.78 1.39
#